data_AF-A0A0A8L994-F1
#
_entry.id   AF-A0A0A8L994-F1
#
_cell.length_a   1.000
_cell.length_b   1.000
_cell.length_c   1.000
_cell.angle_alpha   90.00
_cell.angle_beta   90.00
_cell.angle_gamma   90.00
#
_symmetry.space_group_name_H-M   'P 1'
#
loop_
_entity.id
_entity.type
_entity.pdbx_description
1 polymer ?
#
loop_
_entity_poly.entity_id
_entity_poly.type
_entity_poly.pdbx_seq_one_letter_code
_entity_poly.pdbx_strand_id
1 'polypeptide(L)'
;MSHLKVVSRNELFGTKLEASDTSDSVFLPKLDFEFVEVEDNGKAITATCATEVAEDTNSADEFDFPLFSFGSLAETSNLAENDPSEQTSELGAKTTPKLMKVSLREPKLVDITVERPRSYYYSCYSESDKEKFSKAAVTADYILNGANLLPFAGWSQYRGKVINIDEHNSIVSAEHTRSKRLQKRRPGKRQRLARSLGKQRVEERIKQDADIKKILKKKFHKRGGKKNKRKAANPLADAGSSDKP
;
A
#
# COMPACT_ATOMS: atom_id res chain seq x y z
N MET A 1 15.96 -22.45 42.74
CA MET A 1 15.22 -21.15 42.77
C MET A 1 16.19 -20.07 42.36
N SER A 2 15.84 -19.20 41.40
CA SER A 2 16.75 -18.15 40.92
C SER A 2 16.77 -16.97 41.90
N HIS A 3 17.96 -16.65 42.42
CA HIS A 3 18.16 -15.48 43.27
C HIS A 3 18.18 -14.21 42.41
N LEU A 4 17.06 -13.47 42.41
CA LEU A 4 16.98 -12.16 41.76
C LEU A 4 17.82 -11.15 42.56
N LYS A 5 19.02 -10.82 42.05
CA LYS A 5 19.88 -9.78 42.61
C LYS A 5 19.20 -8.42 42.45
N VAL A 6 18.88 -7.76 43.57
CA VAL A 6 18.34 -6.40 43.57
C VAL A 6 19.50 -5.44 43.32
N VAL A 7 19.61 -4.94 42.09
CA VAL A 7 20.64 -3.97 41.68
C VAL A 7 20.15 -2.55 41.97
N SER A 8 21.01 -1.73 42.58
CA SER A 8 20.73 -0.33 42.88
C SER A 8 21.00 0.58 41.68
N ARG A 9 20.33 1.74 41.61
CA ARG A 9 20.59 2.75 40.55
C ARG A 9 22.06 3.19 40.52
N ASN A 10 22.74 3.16 41.66
CA ASN A 10 24.15 3.55 41.75
C ASN A 10 25.11 2.48 41.22
N GLU A 11 24.73 1.20 41.18
CA GLU A 11 25.53 0.17 40.49
C GLU A 11 25.40 0.28 38.96
N LEU A 12 24.24 0.71 38.45
CA LEU A 12 23.99 0.86 37.00
C LEU A 12 24.55 2.16 36.41
N PHE A 13 24.66 3.23 37.20
CA PHE A 13 25.02 4.58 36.73
C PHE A 13 26.11 5.26 37.58
N GLY A 14 26.68 4.57 38.57
CA GLY A 14 27.72 5.11 39.46
C GLY A 14 29.14 4.74 39.04
N THR A 15 29.32 3.93 38.00
CA THR A 15 30.57 3.96 37.23
C THR A 15 30.68 5.34 36.59
N LYS A 16 31.41 6.23 37.26
CA LYS A 16 32.09 7.32 36.56
C LYS A 16 32.89 6.66 35.45
N LEU A 17 32.42 6.82 34.23
CA LEU A 17 33.22 6.55 33.06
C LEU A 17 34.33 7.61 33.11
N GLU A 18 35.52 7.22 33.56
CA GLU A 18 36.73 7.91 33.14
C GLU A 18 36.66 7.93 31.62
N ALA A 19 36.54 9.12 31.05
CA ALA A 19 36.34 9.27 29.61
C ALA A 19 37.65 8.86 28.92
N SER A 20 37.73 7.60 28.48
CA SER A 20 38.68 7.23 27.46
C SER A 20 38.28 7.97 26.19
N ASP A 21 39.08 8.95 25.79
CA ASP A 21 38.96 9.66 24.51
C ASP A 21 39.24 8.70 23.35
N THR A 22 38.28 7.81 23.07
CA THR A 22 38.25 6.96 21.89
C THR A 22 37.27 7.57 20.91
N SER A 23 37.83 8.22 19.90
CA SER A 23 37.14 9.00 18.88
C SER A 23 36.38 8.13 17.87
N ASP A 24 35.26 7.53 18.28
CA ASP A 24 34.30 6.91 17.37
C ASP A 24 33.40 8.00 16.74
N SER A 25 34.03 8.89 15.96
CA SER A 25 33.31 9.80 15.08
C SER A 25 32.68 9.02 13.94
N VAL A 26 31.35 8.88 13.96
CA VAL A 26 30.59 8.19 12.91
C VAL A 26 30.86 8.87 11.56
N PHE A 27 31.60 8.18 10.68
CA PHE A 27 32.02 8.70 9.39
C PHE A 27 30.90 8.56 8.36
N LEU A 28 29.94 9.49 8.38
CA LEU A 28 28.91 9.61 7.35
C LEU A 28 29.53 10.18 6.07
N PRO A 29 29.28 9.60 4.88
CA PRO A 29 29.66 10.23 3.62
C PRO A 29 28.90 11.55 3.47
N LYS A 30 29.57 12.58 2.94
CA LYS A 30 28.92 13.83 2.53
C LYS A 30 28.05 13.54 1.31
N LEU A 31 26.73 13.52 1.52
CA LEU A 31 25.75 13.40 0.45
C LEU A 31 25.33 14.81 0.04
N ASP A 32 25.91 15.29 -1.05
CA ASP A 32 25.48 16.52 -1.70
C ASP A 32 24.25 16.18 -2.55
N PHE A 33 23.06 16.62 -2.10
CA PHE A 33 21.80 16.36 -2.80
C PHE A 33 21.49 17.49 -3.77
N GLU A 34 21.46 17.16 -5.07
CA GLU A 34 20.99 18.06 -6.12
C GLU A 34 19.48 17.90 -6.30
N PHE A 35 18.72 18.99 -6.07
CA PHE A 35 17.27 19.00 -6.24
C PHE A 35 16.92 19.37 -7.68
N VAL A 36 16.62 18.35 -8.49
CA VAL A 36 16.05 18.54 -9.83
C VAL A 36 14.54 18.72 -9.71
N GLU A 37 14.07 19.96 -9.73
CA GLU A 37 12.65 20.27 -9.92
C GLU A 37 12.30 20.01 -11.39
N VAL A 38 11.55 18.92 -11.64
CA VAL A 38 10.94 18.65 -12.94
C VAL A 38 9.62 19.41 -13.00
N GLU A 39 9.51 20.35 -13.93
CA GLU A 39 8.24 21.03 -14.21
C GLU A 39 7.25 20.05 -14.87
N ASP A 40 6.41 19.42 -14.06
CA ASP A 40 5.26 18.63 -14.52
C ASP A 40 4.28 19.55 -15.27
N ASN A 41 4.46 19.62 -16.59
CA ASN A 41 3.59 20.34 -17.51
C ASN A 41 2.19 19.67 -17.62
N GLY A 42 1.38 19.86 -16.57
CA GLY A 42 -0.07 19.95 -16.68
C GLY A 42 -0.82 18.68 -17.07
N LYS A 43 -0.45 17.49 -16.56
CA LYS A 43 -1.35 16.32 -16.54
C LYS A 43 -1.40 15.66 -15.18
N ALA A 44 -2.34 16.11 -14.35
CA ALA A 44 -2.70 15.44 -13.12
C ALA A 44 -3.25 14.04 -13.45
N ILE A 45 -2.50 12.98 -13.11
CA ILE A 45 -2.94 11.60 -13.26
C ILE A 45 -3.89 11.26 -12.10
N THR A 46 -5.12 11.77 -12.17
CA THR A 46 -6.22 11.27 -11.35
C THR A 46 -6.70 9.96 -11.96
N ALA A 47 -6.31 8.83 -11.34
CA ALA A 47 -6.74 7.51 -11.75
C ALA A 47 -8.23 7.28 -11.42
N THR A 48 -9.11 7.62 -12.36
CA THR A 48 -10.50 7.16 -12.38
C THR A 48 -10.83 6.59 -13.75
N CYS A 49 -11.34 5.35 -13.76
CA CYS A 49 -11.67 4.58 -14.94
C CYS A 49 -12.97 5.09 -15.58
N ALA A 50 -12.91 5.56 -16.82
CA ALA A 50 -14.07 5.73 -17.69
C ALA A 50 -13.63 5.57 -19.15
N THR A 51 -14.26 4.63 -19.85
CA THR A 51 -14.09 4.42 -21.29
C THR A 51 -15.10 5.29 -22.03
N GLU A 52 -14.63 6.23 -22.85
CA GLU A 52 -15.47 6.83 -23.89
C GLU A 52 -14.76 6.73 -25.23
N VAL A 53 -15.42 6.05 -26.17
CA VAL A 53 -15.01 5.91 -27.56
C VAL A 53 -15.53 7.13 -28.31
N ALA A 54 -14.63 7.97 -28.80
CA ALA A 54 -14.97 8.97 -29.80
C ALA A 54 -14.94 8.29 -31.17
N GLU A 55 -16.10 8.11 -31.79
CA GLU A 55 -16.21 7.64 -33.17
C GLU A 55 -15.91 8.80 -34.13
N ASP A 56 -14.78 8.72 -34.84
CA ASP A 56 -14.46 9.66 -35.93
C ASP A 56 -15.37 9.40 -37.14
N THR A 57 -16.51 10.08 -37.18
CA THR A 57 -17.32 10.19 -38.40
C THR A 57 -16.65 11.14 -39.39
N ASN A 58 -15.96 10.63 -40.42
CA ASN A 58 -15.72 11.33 -41.69
C ASN A 58 -15.27 10.37 -42.81
N SER A 59 -16.21 9.58 -43.33
CA SER A 59 -16.05 8.83 -44.58
C SER A 59 -16.42 9.70 -45.79
N ALA A 60 -15.59 10.71 -46.09
CA ALA A 60 -15.81 11.62 -47.22
C ALA A 60 -14.51 12.29 -47.71
N ASP A 61 -13.55 11.50 -48.18
CA ASP A 61 -12.47 11.93 -49.10
C ASP A 61 -11.80 10.68 -49.70
N GLU A 62 -12.53 9.96 -50.55
CA GLU A 62 -11.99 8.83 -51.32
C GLU A 62 -11.15 9.36 -52.49
N PHE A 63 -9.82 9.29 -52.35
CA PHE A 63 -8.87 9.74 -53.35
C PHE A 63 -8.62 8.64 -54.39
N ASP A 64 -9.19 8.80 -55.59
CA ASP A 64 -9.09 7.82 -56.67
C ASP A 64 -7.72 7.92 -57.37
N PHE A 65 -6.84 6.95 -57.11
CA PHE A 65 -5.50 6.93 -57.72
C PHE A 65 -5.56 6.41 -59.16
N PRO A 66 -4.94 7.09 -60.14
CA PRO A 66 -4.81 6.54 -61.48
C PRO A 66 -4.02 5.23 -61.44
N LEU A 67 -4.71 4.12 -61.69
CA LEU A 67 -4.10 2.81 -61.93
C LEU A 67 -3.34 2.85 -63.26
N PHE A 68 -2.11 3.37 -63.20
CA PHE A 68 -1.22 3.42 -64.35
C PHE A 68 -0.99 2.01 -64.92
N SER A 69 -1.44 1.83 -66.16
CA SER A 69 -0.80 0.96 -67.15
C SER A 69 -0.70 -0.54 -66.82
N PHE A 70 -1.83 -1.26 -66.90
CA PHE A 70 -1.78 -2.61 -67.49
C PHE A 70 -1.61 -2.50 -69.02
N GLY A 71 -0.42 -2.05 -69.42
CA GLY A 71 0.00 -2.02 -70.80
C GLY A 71 0.41 -3.42 -71.27
N SER A 72 -0.14 -3.83 -72.41
CA SER A 72 0.43 -4.78 -73.38
C SER A 72 1.57 -5.70 -72.89
N LEU A 73 1.27 -6.98 -72.65
CA LEU A 73 2.22 -8.04 -72.95
C LEU A 73 1.67 -8.88 -74.10
N ALA A 74 2.09 -8.53 -75.32
CA ALA A 74 1.98 -9.42 -76.47
C ALA A 74 3.17 -10.41 -76.45
N GLU A 75 2.86 -11.63 -76.89
CA GLU A 75 3.70 -12.71 -77.40
C GLU A 75 5.06 -12.24 -78.01
N THR A 76 6.22 -12.91 -77.92
CA THR A 76 6.60 -14.36 -77.81
C THR A 76 7.93 -14.48 -76.99
N SER A 77 8.75 -15.54 -76.89
CA SER A 77 8.83 -16.89 -77.49
C SER A 77 9.65 -17.89 -76.64
N ASN A 78 9.20 -19.15 -76.58
CA ASN A 78 9.95 -20.43 -76.66
C ASN A 78 11.17 -20.73 -75.76
N LEU A 79 10.97 -21.72 -74.86
CA LEU A 79 11.71 -23.00 -74.68
C LEU A 79 10.92 -23.75 -73.57
N ALA A 80 10.14 -24.80 -73.83
CA ALA A 80 10.55 -26.20 -74.09
C ALA A 80 11.55 -26.72 -73.03
N GLU A 81 11.33 -27.84 -72.31
CA GLU A 81 10.35 -28.92 -72.42
C GLU A 81 9.61 -29.11 -71.06
N ASN A 82 8.67 -30.04 -70.79
CA ASN A 82 8.25 -31.25 -71.50
C ASN A 82 6.79 -31.64 -71.17
N ASP A 83 6.30 -32.71 -71.82
CA ASP A 83 5.01 -33.40 -71.68
C ASP A 83 5.31 -34.94 -71.56
N PRO A 84 4.38 -35.93 -71.63
CA PRO A 84 2.91 -35.89 -71.63
C PRO A 84 2.21 -36.87 -70.66
N SER A 85 0.89 -36.72 -70.52
CA SER A 85 -0.03 -37.88 -70.51
C SER A 85 -1.35 -37.52 -71.21
N GLU A 86 -1.80 -38.39 -72.11
CA GLU A 86 -2.78 -38.11 -73.16
C GLU A 86 -4.25 -38.13 -72.67
N GLN A 87 -5.14 -37.32 -73.26
CA GLN A 87 -6.03 -37.77 -74.35
C GLN A 87 -6.94 -36.65 -74.91
N THR A 88 -7.28 -36.80 -76.20
CA THR A 88 -8.23 -36.01 -77.01
C THR A 88 -9.67 -36.14 -76.45
N SER A 89 -10.69 -35.29 -76.69
CA SER A 89 -11.06 -34.38 -77.79
C SER A 89 -12.13 -33.35 -77.26
N GLU A 90 -12.68 -32.33 -77.96
CA GLU A 90 -12.54 -31.79 -79.32
C GLU A 90 -13.10 -30.32 -79.42
N LEU A 91 -13.31 -29.82 -80.66
CA LEU A 91 -14.03 -28.63 -81.14
C LEU A 91 -14.65 -27.61 -80.15
N GLY A 92 -14.08 -26.39 -80.18
CA GLY A 92 -14.85 -25.24 -80.69
C GLY A 92 -15.86 -24.54 -79.77
N ALA A 93 -15.42 -24.01 -78.63
CA ALA A 93 -16.21 -23.06 -77.83
C ALA A 93 -15.50 -21.71 -77.69
N LYS A 94 -16.16 -20.61 -78.08
CA LYS A 94 -15.69 -19.24 -77.82
C LYS A 94 -15.66 -19.00 -76.32
N THR A 95 -14.47 -18.96 -75.72
CA THR A 95 -14.27 -18.68 -74.30
C THR A 95 -14.47 -17.19 -74.02
N THR A 96 -15.74 -16.77 -73.93
CA THR A 96 -16.06 -15.45 -73.37
C THR A 96 -15.52 -15.39 -71.94
N PRO A 97 -14.81 -14.31 -71.54
CA PRO A 97 -14.26 -14.21 -70.20
C PRO A 97 -15.41 -14.17 -69.20
N LYS A 98 -15.56 -15.25 -68.42
CA LYS A 98 -16.62 -15.41 -67.44
C LYS A 98 -16.39 -14.44 -66.28
N LEU A 99 -17.04 -13.28 -66.34
CA LEU A 99 -17.00 -12.23 -65.32
C LEU A 99 -17.24 -12.82 -63.92
N MET A 100 -16.21 -12.80 -63.08
CA MET A 100 -16.33 -13.18 -61.67
C MET A 100 -17.15 -12.12 -60.94
N LYS A 101 -18.36 -12.49 -60.52
CA LYS A 101 -19.20 -11.66 -59.66
C LYS A 101 -18.68 -11.74 -58.23
N VAL A 102 -17.81 -10.80 -57.85
CA VAL A 102 -17.41 -10.60 -56.45
C VAL A 102 -18.56 -9.91 -55.71
N SER A 103 -19.18 -10.60 -54.76
CA SER A 103 -20.21 -10.01 -53.90
C SER A 103 -19.55 -9.31 -52.71
N LEU A 104 -19.68 -7.99 -52.63
CA LEU A 104 -19.30 -7.17 -51.45
C LEU A 104 -20.28 -7.43 -50.28
N ARG A 105 -20.27 -8.65 -49.75
CA ARG A 105 -20.92 -8.94 -48.47
C ARG A 105 -19.91 -8.72 -47.37
N GLU A 106 -20.28 -7.90 -46.40
CA GLU A 106 -19.51 -7.71 -45.17
C GLU A 106 -19.20 -9.08 -44.54
N PRO A 107 -17.95 -9.30 -44.07
CA PRO A 107 -17.64 -10.52 -43.34
C PRO A 107 -18.49 -10.56 -42.07
N LYS A 108 -19.17 -11.68 -41.85
CA LYS A 108 -19.98 -11.86 -40.63
C LYS A 108 -19.11 -11.63 -39.41
N LEU A 109 -19.55 -10.72 -38.53
CA LEU A 109 -18.90 -10.50 -37.24
C LEU A 109 -18.77 -11.83 -36.51
N VAL A 110 -17.55 -12.16 -36.09
CA VAL A 110 -17.26 -13.32 -35.25
C VAL A 110 -17.32 -12.84 -33.82
N ASP A 111 -18.34 -13.28 -33.08
CA ASP A 111 -18.48 -12.95 -31.65
C ASP A 111 -17.38 -13.67 -30.84
N ILE A 112 -16.27 -12.97 -30.60
CA ILE A 112 -15.16 -13.48 -29.78
C ILE A 112 -15.50 -13.24 -28.30
N THR A 113 -16.03 -14.25 -27.63
CA THR A 113 -16.27 -14.23 -26.18
C THR A 113 -14.94 -14.34 -25.42
N VAL A 114 -14.47 -13.23 -24.85
CA VAL A 114 -13.22 -13.18 -24.06
C VAL A 114 -13.50 -13.56 -22.61
N GLU A 115 -13.34 -14.83 -22.27
CA GLU A 115 -13.41 -15.31 -20.89
C GLU A 115 -12.06 -15.19 -20.16
N ARG A 116 -12.10 -14.96 -18.84
CA ARG A 116 -10.90 -14.92 -18.00
C ARG A 116 -10.44 -16.35 -17.67
N PRO A 117 -9.14 -16.67 -17.77
CA PRO A 117 -8.64 -18.00 -17.45
C PRO A 117 -8.81 -18.32 -15.96
N ARG A 118 -9.01 -19.60 -15.62
CA ARG A 118 -9.21 -20.06 -14.23
C ARG A 118 -8.09 -19.63 -13.27
N SER A 119 -6.86 -19.47 -13.78
CA SER A 119 -5.70 -18.95 -13.04
C SER A 119 -5.86 -17.53 -12.51
N TYR A 120 -6.78 -16.73 -13.06
CA TYR A 120 -7.14 -15.40 -12.54
C TYR A 120 -7.86 -15.48 -11.19
N TYR A 121 -8.61 -16.55 -10.94
CA TYR A 121 -9.41 -16.72 -9.70
C TYR A 121 -8.79 -17.72 -8.71
N TYR A 122 -7.98 -18.68 -9.18
CA TYR A 122 -7.44 -19.76 -8.36
C TYR A 122 -5.96 -20.01 -8.65
N SER A 123 -5.18 -20.24 -7.60
CA SER A 123 -3.80 -20.68 -7.72
C SER A 123 -3.72 -22.15 -8.18
N CYS A 124 -3.37 -22.34 -9.45
CA CYS A 124 -3.09 -23.66 -10.02
C CYS A 124 -1.65 -24.08 -9.69
N TYR A 125 -1.45 -24.86 -8.62
CA TYR A 125 -0.13 -25.38 -8.24
C TYR A 125 0.26 -26.61 -9.06
N SER A 126 1.49 -26.62 -9.59
CA SER A 126 2.06 -27.81 -10.24
C SER A 126 2.31 -28.93 -9.22
N GLU A 127 2.50 -30.16 -9.70
CA GLU A 127 2.87 -31.28 -8.82
C GLU A 127 4.23 -31.03 -8.13
N SER A 128 5.18 -30.40 -8.83
CA SER A 128 6.45 -29.98 -8.25
C SER A 128 6.28 -28.98 -7.10
N ASP A 129 5.25 -28.13 -7.14
CA ASP A 129 4.98 -27.16 -6.07
C ASP A 129 4.31 -27.84 -4.88
N LYS A 130 3.39 -28.78 -5.13
CA LYS A 130 2.80 -29.63 -4.08
C LYS A 130 3.89 -30.43 -3.34
N GLU A 131 4.90 -30.93 -4.04
CA GLU A 131 6.08 -31.56 -3.43
C GLU A 131 6.94 -30.58 -2.62
N LYS A 132 7.16 -29.35 -3.10
CA LYS A 132 7.87 -28.33 -2.32
C LYS A 132 7.10 -28.02 -1.04
N PHE A 133 5.78 -27.88 -1.13
CA PHE A 133 4.92 -27.66 0.03
C PHE A 133 4.92 -28.84 0.99
N SER A 134 4.89 -30.09 0.54
CA SER A 134 4.95 -31.26 1.43
C SER A 134 6.31 -31.40 2.13
N LYS A 135 7.42 -31.05 1.44
CA LYS A 135 8.77 -31.01 2.02
C LYS A 135 8.98 -29.83 2.99
N ALA A 136 8.30 -28.71 2.78
CA ALA A 136 8.36 -27.53 3.65
C ALA A 136 7.36 -27.58 4.82
N ALA A 137 6.28 -28.37 4.69
CA ALA A 137 5.26 -28.52 5.71
C ALA A 137 5.81 -29.24 6.96
N VAL A 138 5.43 -28.74 8.13
CA VAL A 138 5.77 -29.37 9.40
C VAL A 138 4.74 -30.46 9.71
N THR A 139 5.19 -31.71 9.84
CA THR A 139 4.32 -32.84 10.20
C THR A 139 3.99 -32.86 11.69
N ALA A 140 2.87 -33.50 12.06
CA ALA A 140 2.49 -33.69 13.46
C ALA A 140 3.58 -34.40 14.26
N ASP A 141 4.21 -35.44 13.69
CA ASP A 141 5.29 -36.20 14.34
C ASP A 141 6.52 -35.32 14.61
N TYR A 142 6.85 -34.37 13.73
CA TYR A 142 7.93 -33.41 13.96
C TYR A 142 7.62 -32.51 15.18
N ILE A 143 6.36 -32.09 15.33
CA ILE A 143 5.92 -31.28 16.47
C ILE A 143 5.96 -32.11 17.77
N LEU A 144 5.46 -33.35 17.76
CA LEU A 144 5.46 -34.23 18.92
C LEU A 144 6.88 -34.62 19.36
N ASN A 145 7.75 -34.95 18.42
CA ASN A 145 9.17 -35.16 18.68
C ASN A 145 9.82 -33.89 19.25
N GLY A 146 9.49 -32.72 18.69
CA GLY A 146 9.94 -31.43 19.20
C GLY A 146 9.42 -31.08 20.60
N ALA A 147 8.23 -31.55 20.99
CA ALA A 147 7.65 -31.37 22.31
C ALA A 147 8.30 -32.26 23.39
N ASN A 148 8.73 -33.46 22.99
CA ASN A 148 9.43 -34.41 23.86
C ASN A 148 10.89 -34.01 24.13
N LEU A 149 11.47 -33.11 23.33
CA LEU A 149 12.80 -32.55 23.59
C LEU A 149 12.77 -31.67 24.85
N LEU A 150 13.60 -32.02 25.83
CA LEU A 150 13.81 -31.20 27.02
C LEU A 150 14.47 -29.84 26.65
N PRO A 151 14.26 -28.78 27.45
CA PRO A 151 14.96 -27.51 27.25
C PRO A 151 16.47 -27.71 27.10
N PHE A 152 17.04 -27.07 26.08
CA PHE A 152 18.48 -27.16 25.83
C PHE A 152 19.26 -26.60 27.03
N ALA A 153 20.15 -27.41 27.60
CA ALA A 153 20.82 -27.10 28.87
C ALA A 153 21.59 -25.76 28.85
N GLY A 154 22.13 -25.35 27.69
CA GLY A 154 22.80 -24.07 27.53
C GLY A 154 21.86 -22.84 27.52
N TRP A 155 20.60 -23.01 27.09
CA TRP A 155 19.62 -21.91 26.93
C TRP A 155 18.25 -22.33 27.47
N SER A 156 18.12 -22.43 28.80
CA SER A 156 16.88 -22.83 29.48
C SER A 156 15.64 -21.98 29.17
N GLN A 157 15.83 -20.73 28.73
CA GLN A 157 14.75 -19.85 28.24
C GLN A 157 14.16 -20.26 26.89
N TYR A 158 14.91 -21.03 26.08
CA TYR A 158 14.48 -21.54 24.79
C TYR A 158 14.25 -23.05 24.88
N ARG A 159 13.00 -23.42 25.20
CA ARG A 159 12.58 -24.82 25.37
C ARG A 159 12.49 -25.63 24.06
N GLY A 160 13.18 -25.20 23.01
CA GLY A 160 13.02 -25.67 21.64
C GLY A 160 12.05 -24.84 20.82
N LYS A 161 11.52 -25.43 19.73
CA LYS A 161 10.60 -24.77 18.78
C LYS A 161 9.13 -24.88 19.18
N VAL A 162 8.80 -25.70 20.17
CA VAL A 162 7.42 -26.03 20.56
C VAL A 162 7.12 -25.43 21.93
N ILE A 163 5.96 -24.78 22.07
CA ILE A 163 5.50 -24.15 23.30
C ILE A 163 4.25 -24.91 23.77
N ASN A 164 4.26 -25.39 25.02
CA ASN A 164 3.04 -25.90 25.64
C ASN A 164 2.12 -24.72 25.98
N ILE A 165 1.02 -24.61 25.24
CA ILE A 165 0.05 -23.51 25.35
C ILE A 165 -0.61 -23.48 26.74
N ASP A 166 -0.90 -24.64 27.34
CA ASP A 166 -1.58 -24.71 28.62
C ASP A 166 -0.68 -24.27 29.78
N GLU A 167 0.59 -24.72 29.76
CA GLU A 167 1.61 -24.24 30.70
C GLU A 167 1.78 -22.72 30.58
N HIS A 168 1.95 -22.20 29.36
CA HIS A 168 2.09 -20.76 29.10
C HIS A 168 0.87 -19.96 29.61
N ASN A 169 -0.34 -20.40 29.26
CA ASN A 169 -1.58 -19.75 29.68
C ASN A 169 -1.77 -19.81 31.21
N SER A 170 -1.35 -20.90 31.86
CA SER A 170 -1.37 -21.00 33.32
C SER A 170 -0.50 -19.92 33.98
N ILE A 171 0.73 -19.70 33.47
CA ILE A 171 1.65 -18.67 33.95
C ILE A 171 1.05 -17.28 33.76
N VAL A 172 0.58 -16.96 32.55
CA VAL A 172 -0.03 -15.66 32.22
C VAL A 172 -1.26 -15.39 33.12
N SER A 173 -2.11 -16.40 33.34
CA SER A 173 -3.28 -16.26 34.22
C SER A 173 -2.89 -16.05 35.69
N ALA A 174 -1.82 -16.69 36.17
CA ALA A 174 -1.29 -16.50 37.52
C ALA A 174 -0.70 -15.09 37.71
N GLU A 175 0.02 -14.56 36.72
CA GLU A 175 0.52 -13.19 36.75
C GLU A 175 -0.61 -12.16 36.70
N HIS A 176 -1.62 -12.40 35.86
CA HIS A 176 -2.75 -11.51 35.70
C HIS A 176 -3.64 -11.48 36.96
N THR A 177 -3.86 -12.62 37.62
CA THR A 177 -4.55 -12.69 38.92
C THR A 177 -3.72 -12.08 40.05
N ARG A 178 -2.39 -12.30 40.10
CA ARG A 178 -1.47 -11.63 41.03
C ARG A 178 -1.52 -10.11 40.87
N SER A 179 -1.50 -9.62 39.63
CA SER A 179 -1.58 -8.19 39.31
C SER A 179 -2.91 -7.57 39.74
N LYS A 180 -4.04 -8.24 39.46
CA LYS A 180 -5.37 -7.83 39.95
C LYS A 180 -5.42 -7.80 41.49
N ARG A 181 -4.84 -8.78 42.18
CA ARG A 181 -4.75 -8.79 43.66
C ARG A 181 -3.90 -7.62 44.18
N LEU A 182 -2.76 -7.32 43.56
CA LEU A 182 -1.88 -6.22 43.94
C LEU A 182 -2.51 -4.84 43.71
N GLN A 183 -3.27 -4.66 42.62
CA GLN A 183 -4.02 -3.43 42.33
C GLN A 183 -5.17 -3.20 43.33
N LYS A 184 -5.90 -4.26 43.69
CA LYS A 184 -6.97 -4.19 44.72
C LYS A 184 -6.44 -3.97 46.14
N ARG A 185 -5.19 -4.39 46.43
CA ARG A 185 -4.59 -4.25 47.76
C ARG A 185 -4.28 -2.77 48.06
N ARG A 186 -4.74 -2.29 49.22
CA ARG A 186 -4.49 -0.93 49.69
C ARG A 186 -2.97 -0.64 49.78
N PRO A 187 -2.46 0.42 49.14
CA PRO A 187 -1.07 0.86 49.30
C PRO A 187 -0.71 1.15 50.77
N GLY A 188 0.54 0.85 51.16
CA GLY A 188 1.01 1.07 52.53
C GLY A 188 1.06 2.56 52.93
N LYS A 189 1.07 2.86 54.25
CA LYS A 189 0.97 4.24 54.80
C LYS A 189 1.97 5.21 54.15
N ARG A 190 3.25 4.84 54.06
CA ARG A 190 4.30 5.66 53.39
C ARG A 190 3.99 5.91 51.91
N GLN A 191 3.58 4.88 51.16
CA GLN A 191 3.25 5.01 49.74
C GLN A 191 2.00 5.88 49.51
N ARG A 192 1.00 5.82 50.42
CA ARG A 192 -0.18 6.70 50.37
C ARG A 192 0.19 8.17 50.59
N LEU A 193 1.02 8.46 51.59
CA LEU A 193 1.49 9.83 51.85
C LEU A 193 2.32 10.38 50.69
N ALA A 194 3.23 9.58 50.13
CA ALA A 194 4.00 9.95 48.94
C ALA A 194 3.11 10.25 47.72
N ARG A 195 2.06 9.45 47.47
CA ARG A 195 1.07 9.73 46.42
C ARG A 195 0.27 11.01 46.69
N SER A 196 -0.06 11.31 47.95
CA SER A 196 -0.76 12.53 48.34
C SER A 196 0.08 13.78 48.09
N LEU A 197 1.33 13.80 48.57
CA LEU A 197 2.29 14.89 48.35
C LEU A 197 2.60 15.06 46.85
N GLY A 198 2.69 13.96 46.11
CA GLY A 198 2.88 13.98 44.65
C GLY A 198 1.73 14.68 43.92
N LYS A 199 0.47 14.43 44.32
CA LYS A 199 -0.70 15.13 43.76
C LYS A 199 -0.67 16.62 44.07
N GLN A 200 -0.42 17.00 45.33
CA GLN A 200 -0.32 18.40 45.75
C GLN A 200 0.72 19.17 44.92
N ARG A 201 1.92 18.62 44.72
CA ARG A 201 2.98 19.22 43.86
C ARG A 201 2.63 19.29 42.37
N VAL A 202 1.71 18.45 41.87
CA VAL A 202 1.19 18.55 40.50
C VAL A 202 0.15 19.67 40.41
N GLU A 203 -0.77 19.75 41.37
CA GLU A 203 -1.76 20.83 41.46
C GLU A 203 -1.11 22.21 41.66
N GLU A 204 -0.05 22.31 42.47
CA GLU A 204 0.76 23.52 42.65
C GLU A 204 1.39 23.99 41.34
N ARG A 205 2.03 23.09 40.57
CA ARG A 205 2.61 23.42 39.27
C ARG A 205 1.55 23.87 38.26
N ILE A 206 0.41 23.18 38.20
CA ILE A 206 -0.71 23.57 37.32
C ILE A 206 -1.25 24.97 37.67
N LYS A 207 -1.34 25.31 38.97
CA LYS A 207 -1.74 26.65 39.44
C LYS A 207 -0.69 27.70 39.05
N GLN A 208 0.59 27.44 39.30
CA GLN A 208 1.70 28.33 38.91
C GLN A 208 1.72 28.58 37.40
N ASP A 209 1.60 27.54 36.57
CA ASP A 209 1.52 27.66 35.12
C ASP A 209 0.30 28.49 34.67
N ALA A 210 -0.85 28.30 35.31
CA ALA A 210 -2.05 29.08 35.03
C ALA A 210 -1.87 30.57 35.39
N ASP A 211 -1.22 30.87 36.51
CA ASP A 211 -0.98 32.24 36.96
C ASP A 211 0.13 32.94 36.15
N ILE A 212 1.19 32.22 35.77
CA ILE A 212 2.18 32.69 34.80
C ILE A 212 1.50 33.00 33.46
N LYS A 213 0.62 32.12 32.97
CA LYS A 213 -0.19 32.38 31.75
C LYS A 213 -1.11 33.60 31.90
N LYS A 214 -1.73 33.84 33.06
CA LYS A 214 -2.52 35.06 33.33
C LYS A 214 -1.64 36.31 33.32
N ILE A 215 -0.46 36.26 33.94
CA ILE A 215 0.49 37.39 33.99
C ILE A 215 1.07 37.68 32.61
N LEU A 216 1.48 36.65 31.86
CA LEU A 216 1.93 36.79 30.48
C LEU A 216 0.82 37.38 29.60
N LYS A 217 -0.41 36.87 29.68
CA LYS A 217 -1.56 37.49 29.01
C LYS A 217 -1.67 38.96 29.41
N LYS A 218 -1.74 39.31 30.70
CA LYS A 218 -1.82 40.72 31.17
C LYS A 218 -0.69 41.60 30.63
N LYS A 219 0.57 41.13 30.63
CA LYS A 219 1.75 41.85 30.10
C LYS A 219 1.76 41.99 28.58
N PHE A 220 1.30 40.96 27.86
CA PHE A 220 1.31 40.88 26.40
C PHE A 220 -0.07 41.12 25.74
N HIS A 221 -1.07 41.55 26.50
CA HIS A 221 -2.15 42.37 25.96
C HIS A 221 -1.52 43.67 25.47
N LYS A 222 -0.99 43.64 24.23
CA LYS A 222 -0.90 44.86 23.43
C LYS A 222 -2.26 45.54 23.61
N ARG A 223 -2.27 46.83 23.99
CA ARG A 223 -3.49 47.64 23.99
C ARG A 223 -4.03 47.58 22.56
N GLY A 224 -4.93 46.63 22.33
CA GLY A 224 -5.54 46.41 21.04
C GLY A 224 -6.35 47.65 20.77
N GLY A 225 -5.77 48.56 19.99
CA GLY A 225 -6.46 49.71 19.47
C GLY A 225 -7.58 49.18 18.61
N LYS A 226 -8.72 48.89 19.24
CA LYS A 226 -9.98 48.60 18.59
C LYS A 226 -10.29 49.87 17.81
N LYS A 227 -9.85 49.90 16.54
CA LYS A 227 -10.29 50.89 15.57
C LYS A 227 -11.79 50.69 15.52
N ASN A 228 -12.51 51.51 16.29
CA ASN A 228 -13.95 51.56 16.28
C ASN A 228 -14.37 52.14 14.93
N LYS A 229 -14.30 51.31 13.87
CA LYS A 229 -15.21 51.45 12.74
C LYS A 229 -16.60 51.29 13.36
N ARG A 230 -17.18 52.44 13.75
CA ARG A 230 -18.59 52.55 14.07
C ARG A 230 -19.31 51.92 12.88
N LYS A 231 -20.00 50.80 13.09
CA LYS A 231 -20.95 50.33 12.10
C LYS A 231 -21.95 51.49 11.94
N ALA A 232 -22.20 51.93 10.72
CA ALA A 232 -23.19 52.97 10.48
C ALA A 232 -24.50 52.52 11.13
N ALA A 233 -25.10 53.38 11.95
CA ALA A 233 -26.36 53.07 12.59
C ALA A 233 -27.41 52.90 11.48
N ASN A 234 -27.93 51.68 11.32
CA ASN A 234 -29.01 51.42 10.38
C ASN A 234 -30.32 51.76 11.11
N PRO A 235 -31.00 52.88 10.76
CA PRO A 235 -32.14 53.39 11.54
C PRO A 235 -33.38 52.49 11.46
N LEU A 236 -33.37 51.46 10.59
CA LEU A 236 -34.48 50.53 10.37
C LEU A 236 -34.36 49.21 11.17
N ALA A 237 -33.29 49.02 11.95
CA ALA A 237 -33.01 47.74 12.61
C ALA A 237 -34.09 47.29 13.63
N ASP A 238 -34.72 48.24 14.34
CA ASP A 238 -35.75 47.97 15.35
C ASP A 238 -37.17 48.36 14.89
N ALA A 239 -37.38 48.66 13.60
CA ALA A 239 -38.65 49.18 13.07
C ALA A 239 -39.81 48.15 13.00
N GLY A 240 -39.75 47.09 13.81
CA GLY A 240 -40.73 46.00 13.84
C GLY A 240 -40.73 45.14 15.11
N SER A 241 -39.90 45.44 16.11
CA SER A 241 -39.94 44.76 17.41
C SER A 241 -41.16 45.24 18.21
N SER A 242 -42.30 44.61 17.95
CA SER A 242 -43.50 44.77 18.77
C SER A 242 -43.36 43.94 20.04
N ASP A 243 -43.02 44.61 21.15
CA ASP A 243 -43.14 44.02 22.48
C ASP A 243 -44.60 43.63 22.70
N LYS A 244 -44.86 42.33 22.86
CA LYS A 244 -46.19 41.83 23.22
C LYS A 244 -46.39 41.98 24.74
N PRO A 245 -47.58 42.41 25.19
CA PRO A 245 -47.92 42.54 26.60
C PRO A 245 -48.03 41.18 27.31
#